data_AF-A0A7C4IRV8-F1
#
_entry.id   AF-A0A7C4IRV8-F1
#
_cell.length_a   1.000
_cell.length_b   1.000
_cell.length_c   1.000
_cell.angle_alpha   90.00
_cell.angle_beta   90.00
_cell.angle_gamma   90.00
#
_symmetry.space_group_name_H-M   'P 1'
#
loop_
_entity.id
_entity.type
_entity.pdbx_description
1 polymer ?
#
loop_
_entity_poly.entity_id
_entity_poly.type
_entity_poly.pdbx_seq_one_letter_code
_entity_poly.pdbx_strand_id
1 'polypeptide(L)'
;MSLNFSDAGQKFLGHSRNIPQIKARIFEVTGAGGFLLTQAADDLPDYFRIGEEIDTFTNLDELARKIERYLNRPVVRDRIAHAGQARTCAEHTYQRRFSDLLREALRRVPGNRRNIPWALTAEMLAPHVARHRNTAAIRPLRAVLECPAQAMFGKKRGARAARRLLFEVSRRFLGEHTFSAAGLPGRLFYEES
;
A
#
# COMPACT_ATOMS: atom_id res chain seq x y z
N MET A 1 -14.49 20.67 7.31
CA MET A 1 -15.24 19.61 6.60
C MET A 1 -14.27 18.93 5.64
N SER A 2 -13.96 17.65 5.85
CA SER A 2 -13.06 16.90 4.95
C SER A 2 -13.92 16.07 4.00
N LEU A 3 -13.78 16.31 2.69
CA LEU A 3 -14.42 15.53 1.63
C LEU A 3 -13.43 14.47 1.15
N ASN A 4 -13.82 13.21 1.17
CA ASN A 4 -12.97 12.09 0.76
C ASN A 4 -13.59 11.44 -0.49
N PHE A 5 -12.93 11.61 -1.64
CA PHE A 5 -13.30 10.93 -2.89
C PHE A 5 -12.51 9.62 -2.98
N SER A 6 -13.22 8.50 -3.16
CA SER A 6 -12.64 7.15 -3.15
C SER A 6 -12.91 6.48 -4.49
N ASP A 7 -11.97 6.62 -5.43
CA ASP A 7 -11.85 5.68 -6.55
C ASP A 7 -10.59 4.84 -6.32
N ALA A 8 -10.79 3.52 -6.27
CA ALA A 8 -9.73 2.52 -6.19
C ALA A 8 -10.15 1.37 -7.09
N GLY A 9 -10.17 1.62 -8.41
CA GLY A 9 -10.48 0.60 -9.40
C GLY A 9 -9.44 -0.52 -9.41
N GLN A 10 -9.71 -1.63 -8.71
CA GLN A 10 -9.04 -2.90 -8.99
C GLN A 10 -9.68 -3.53 -10.22
N LYS A 11 -8.98 -3.45 -11.36
CA LYS A 11 -9.39 -4.11 -12.62
C LYS A 11 -9.08 -5.61 -12.54
N PHE A 12 -10.05 -6.41 -12.09
CA PHE A 12 -10.05 -7.86 -12.32
C PHE A 12 -11.20 -8.23 -13.25
N LEU A 13 -10.86 -8.74 -14.44
CA LEU A 13 -11.73 -9.53 -15.33
C LEU A 13 -13.10 -8.91 -15.71
N GLY A 14 -13.09 -7.74 -16.35
CA GLY A 14 -14.21 -7.26 -17.20
C GLY A 14 -15.49 -6.83 -16.48
N HIS A 15 -15.61 -7.03 -15.17
CA HIS A 15 -16.71 -6.51 -14.34
C HIS A 15 -16.14 -5.51 -13.34
N SER A 16 -16.23 -4.22 -13.67
CA SER A 16 -15.83 -3.14 -12.76
C SER A 16 -16.88 -2.99 -11.66
N ARG A 17 -16.79 -3.78 -10.59
CA ARG A 17 -17.44 -3.41 -9.33
C ARG A 17 -16.48 -2.52 -8.55
N ASN A 18 -16.80 -1.23 -8.47
CA ASN A 18 -16.14 -0.33 -7.54
C ASN A 18 -16.55 -0.77 -6.13
N ILE A 19 -15.67 -1.46 -5.42
CA ILE A 19 -15.85 -1.77 -4.00
C ILE A 19 -15.25 -0.57 -3.25
N PRO A 20 -16.06 0.27 -2.59
CA PRO A 20 -15.54 1.43 -1.89
C PRO A 20 -14.67 0.96 -0.70
N GLN A 21 -13.36 1.20 -0.77
CA GLN A 21 -12.44 0.78 0.28
C GLN A 21 -12.35 1.85 1.39
N ILE A 22 -12.43 1.41 2.65
CA ILE A 22 -12.23 2.28 3.81
C ILE A 22 -10.75 2.69 3.91
N LYS A 23 -10.48 3.99 3.83
CA LYS A 23 -9.15 4.58 3.94
C LYS A 23 -8.87 5.03 5.38
N ALA A 24 -7.59 5.05 5.77
CA ALA A 24 -7.14 5.52 7.08
C ALA A 24 -7.68 6.92 7.45
N ARG A 25 -7.82 7.80 6.44
CA ARG A 25 -8.34 9.17 6.60
C ARG A 25 -9.69 9.26 7.31
N ILE A 26 -10.54 8.24 7.19
CA ILE A 26 -11.83 8.22 7.89
C ILE A 26 -11.61 8.33 9.40
N PHE A 27 -10.66 7.56 9.94
CA PHE A 27 -10.30 7.56 11.35
C PHE A 27 -9.47 8.78 11.75
N GLU A 28 -8.65 9.33 10.85
CA GLU A 28 -7.87 10.54 11.13
C GLU A 28 -8.78 11.77 11.31
N VAL A 29 -9.77 11.94 10.43
CA VAL A 29 -10.71 13.07 10.49
C VAL A 29 -11.55 13.01 11.75
N THR A 30 -12.14 11.85 12.04
CA THR A 30 -12.98 11.68 13.24
C THR A 30 -12.13 11.76 14.50
N GLY A 31 -10.93 11.17 14.52
CA GLY A 31 -10.01 11.24 15.67
C GLY A 31 -9.55 12.66 16.01
N ALA A 32 -9.41 13.52 14.99
CA ALA A 32 -9.11 14.94 15.15
C ALA A 32 -10.33 15.79 15.59
N GLY A 33 -11.52 15.19 15.77
CA GLY A 33 -12.74 15.94 16.12
C GLY A 33 -13.43 16.60 14.93
N GLY A 34 -13.08 16.20 13.71
CA GLY A 34 -13.68 16.74 12.49
C GLY A 34 -15.00 16.06 12.13
N PHE A 35 -15.95 16.83 11.63
CA PHE A 35 -17.14 16.29 10.97
C PHE A 35 -16.76 15.59 9.66
N LEU A 36 -17.07 14.30 9.56
CA LEU A 36 -16.83 13.48 8.38
C LEU A 36 -18.13 13.31 7.57
N LEU A 37 -18.08 13.72 6.30
CA LEU A 37 -19.05 13.39 5.27
C LEU A 37 -18.33 12.66 4.14
N THR A 38 -18.62 11.38 3.93
CA THR A 38 -17.88 10.52 2.99
C THR A 38 -18.80 9.72 2.07
N GLN A 39 -18.27 9.12 1.01
CA GLN A 39 -19.09 8.26 0.15
C GLN A 39 -19.50 7.01 0.92
N ALA A 40 -20.73 6.53 0.70
CA ALA A 40 -21.19 5.28 1.28
C ALA A 40 -20.29 4.10 0.87
N ALA A 41 -19.97 3.24 1.83
CA ALA A 41 -19.21 2.01 1.63
C ALA A 41 -19.88 0.91 2.46
N ASP A 42 -19.94 -0.31 1.91
CA ASP A 42 -20.69 -1.44 2.51
C ASP A 42 -20.17 -1.79 3.92
N ASP A 43 -18.85 -1.70 4.13
CA ASP A 43 -18.21 -2.04 5.40
C ASP A 43 -18.23 -0.87 6.42
N LEU A 44 -18.62 0.34 6.02
CA LEU A 44 -18.53 1.53 6.89
C LEU A 44 -19.43 1.45 8.15
N PRO A 45 -20.65 0.88 8.08
CA PRO A 45 -21.50 0.66 9.25
C PRO A 45 -20.86 -0.23 10.32
N ASP A 46 -19.85 -1.05 9.99
CA ASP A 46 -19.14 -1.88 10.98
C ASP A 46 -18.25 -1.03 11.90
N TYR A 47 -17.85 0.17 11.47
CA TYR A 47 -16.94 1.05 12.20
C TYR A 47 -17.68 2.19 12.89
N PHE A 48 -18.70 2.75 12.23
CA PHE A 48 -19.42 3.93 12.68
C PHE A 48 -20.93 3.83 12.46
N ARG A 49 -21.70 4.48 13.34
CA ARG A 49 -23.14 4.70 13.15
C ARG A 49 -23.39 5.88 12.21
N ILE A 50 -23.90 5.58 11.02
CA ILE A 50 -24.20 6.58 10.00
C ILE A 50 -25.37 7.47 10.46
N GLY A 51 -25.20 8.79 10.35
CA GLY A 51 -26.14 9.81 10.82
C GLY A 51 -25.95 10.23 12.29
N GLU A 52 -25.18 9.47 13.07
CA GLU A 52 -24.92 9.74 14.50
C GLU A 52 -23.46 10.12 14.76
N GLU A 53 -22.52 9.35 14.20
CA GLU A 53 -21.07 9.49 14.43
C GLU A 53 -20.34 10.07 13.21
N ILE A 54 -20.83 9.73 12.02
CA ILE A 54 -20.40 10.28 10.72
C ILE A 54 -21.62 10.36 9.81
N ASP A 55 -21.52 11.01 8.64
CA ASP A 55 -22.57 10.91 7.62
C ASP A 55 -21.98 10.49 6.27
N THR A 56 -22.83 9.96 5.39
CA THR A 56 -22.44 9.46 4.08
C THR A 56 -23.24 10.10 2.94
N PHE A 57 -22.81 9.94 1.70
CA PHE A 57 -23.61 10.27 0.53
C PHE A 57 -23.42 9.20 -0.56
N THR A 58 -24.42 9.08 -1.43
CA THR A 58 -24.41 8.12 -2.55
C THR A 58 -24.23 8.78 -3.92
N ASN A 59 -24.55 10.07 -4.02
CA ASN A 59 -24.45 10.86 -5.24
C ASN A 59 -24.12 12.34 -4.94
N LEU A 60 -23.78 13.10 -5.99
CA LEU A 60 -23.36 14.50 -5.87
C LEU A 60 -24.49 15.42 -5.38
N ASP A 61 -25.74 15.15 -5.76
CA ASP A 61 -26.87 15.97 -5.32
C ASP A 61 -27.12 15.80 -3.81
N GLU A 62 -27.01 14.57 -3.30
CA GLU A 62 -27.07 14.30 -1.86
C GLU A 62 -25.92 14.96 -1.12
N LEU A 63 -24.70 14.89 -1.69
CA LEU A 63 -23.53 15.55 -1.11
C LEU A 63 -23.75 17.06 -0.98
N ALA A 64 -24.20 17.73 -2.04
CA ALA A 64 -24.48 19.16 -2.04
C ALA A 64 -25.55 19.54 -1.00
N ARG A 65 -26.68 18.82 -0.98
CA ARG A 65 -27.74 19.03 0.02
C ARG A 65 -27.24 18.85 1.45
N LYS A 66 -26.42 17.82 1.70
CA LYS A 66 -25.85 17.56 3.04
C LYS A 66 -24.84 18.63 3.45
N ILE A 67 -23.99 19.10 2.53
CA ILE A 67 -23.08 20.24 2.76
C ILE A 67 -23.89 21.45 3.24
N GLU A 68 -24.90 21.87 2.48
CA GLU A 68 -25.74 23.02 2.83
C GLU A 68 -26.45 22.82 4.17
N ARG A 69 -27.01 21.63 4.41
CA ARG A 69 -27.67 21.29 5.68
C ARG A 69 -26.75 21.45 6.89
N TYR A 70 -25.52 20.94 6.82
CA TYR A 70 -24.59 20.96 7.95
C TYR A 70 -23.86 22.30 8.11
N LEU A 71 -23.71 23.08 7.03
CA LEU A 71 -23.26 24.47 7.13
C LEU A 71 -24.31 25.33 7.85
N ASN A 72 -25.60 25.12 7.57
CA ASN A 72 -26.70 25.85 8.22
C ASN A 72 -27.08 25.32 9.61
N ARG A 73 -26.51 24.18 10.05
CA ARG A 73 -26.83 23.53 11.34
C ARG A 73 -25.55 23.11 12.09
N PRO A 74 -24.71 24.07 12.53
CA PRO A 74 -23.43 23.78 13.16
C PRO A 74 -23.57 22.92 14.42
N VAL A 75 -24.61 23.13 15.24
CA VAL A 75 -24.84 22.34 16.46
C VAL A 75 -25.02 20.85 16.15
N VAL A 76 -25.77 20.51 15.10
CA VAL A 76 -25.98 19.11 14.69
C VAL A 76 -24.68 18.53 14.13
N ARG A 77 -23.97 19.31 13.32
CA ARG A 77 -22.67 18.93 12.74
C ARG A 77 -21.63 18.63 13.83
N ASP A 78 -21.51 19.51 14.81
CA ASP A 78 -20.51 19.40 15.87
C ASP A 78 -20.85 18.25 16.83
N ARG A 79 -22.15 18.02 17.11
CA ARG A 79 -22.60 16.83 17.84
C ARG A 79 -22.16 15.53 17.17
N ILE A 80 -22.34 15.42 15.85
CA ILE A 80 -21.90 14.24 15.08
C ILE A 80 -20.38 14.11 15.12
N ALA A 81 -19.65 15.21 14.90
CA ALA A 81 -18.19 15.22 14.95
C ALA A 81 -17.64 14.72 16.30
N HIS A 82 -18.21 15.18 17.41
CA HIS A 82 -17.82 14.72 18.75
C HIS A 82 -18.17 13.24 19.00
N ALA A 83 -19.32 12.77 18.53
CA ALA A 83 -19.67 11.35 18.62
C ALA A 83 -18.68 10.47 17.82
N GLY A 84 -18.35 10.86 16.59
CA GLY A 84 -17.34 10.18 15.77
C GLY A 84 -15.95 10.20 16.40
N GLN A 85 -15.57 11.31 17.04
CA GLN A 85 -14.33 11.41 17.80
C GLN A 85 -14.30 10.45 18.98
N ALA A 86 -15.37 10.42 19.78
CA ALA A 86 -15.48 9.53 20.92
C ALA A 86 -15.33 8.06 20.49
N ARG A 87 -16.04 7.64 19.43
CA ARG A 87 -15.92 6.31 18.83
C ARG A 87 -14.49 6.00 18.38
N THR A 88 -13.84 6.95 17.71
CA THR A 88 -12.47 6.75 17.20
C THR A 88 -11.45 6.62 18.31
N CYS A 89 -11.51 7.49 19.31
CA CYS A 89 -10.65 7.42 20.47
C CYS A 89 -10.87 6.14 21.26
N ALA A 90 -12.12 5.66 21.35
CA ALA A 90 -12.49 4.45 22.07
C ALA A 90 -12.06 3.15 21.38
N GLU A 91 -12.07 3.06 20.05
CA GLU A 91 -11.94 1.77 19.35
C GLU A 91 -10.96 1.77 18.19
N HIS A 92 -10.81 2.90 17.49
CA HIS A 92 -10.11 2.94 16.20
C HIS A 92 -8.71 3.56 16.26
N THR A 93 -8.13 3.66 17.45
CA THR A 93 -6.71 4.03 17.57
C THR A 93 -5.81 2.89 17.09
N TYR A 94 -4.65 3.24 16.53
CA TYR A 94 -3.67 2.24 16.11
C TYR A 94 -3.28 1.29 17.25
N GLN A 95 -3.12 1.84 18.45
CA GLN A 95 -2.79 1.07 19.64
C GLN A 95 -3.84 -0.01 19.90
N ARG A 96 -5.14 0.32 19.86
CA ARG A 96 -6.22 -0.64 20.07
C ARG A 96 -6.26 -1.70 18.98
N ARG A 97 -6.32 -1.28 17.71
CA ARG A 97 -6.46 -2.20 16.58
C ARG A 97 -5.26 -3.13 16.39
N PHE A 98 -4.05 -2.66 16.70
CA PHE A 98 -2.85 -3.49 16.59
C PHE A 98 -2.49 -4.24 17.85
N SER A 99 -3.03 -3.88 19.03
CA SER A 99 -2.64 -4.53 20.29
C SER A 99 -2.79 -6.05 20.25
N ASP A 100 -3.94 -6.56 19.78
CA ASP A 100 -4.21 -7.99 19.72
C ASP A 100 -3.38 -8.67 18.63
N LEU A 101 -3.23 -8.05 17.47
CA LEU A 101 -2.39 -8.57 16.38
C LEU A 101 -0.93 -8.66 16.79
N LEU A 102 -0.40 -7.62 17.43
CA LEU A 102 0.98 -7.60 17.94
C LEU A 102 1.15 -8.61 19.07
N ARG A 103 0.17 -8.73 19.97
CA ARG A 103 0.19 -9.75 21.04
C ARG A 103 0.29 -11.15 20.45
N GLU A 104 -0.54 -11.47 19.45
CA GLU A 104 -0.51 -12.77 18.79
C GLU A 104 0.77 -12.99 17.97
N ALA A 105 1.23 -11.97 17.25
CA ALA A 105 2.50 -12.04 16.52
C ALA A 105 3.67 -12.33 17.49
N LEU A 106 3.74 -11.63 18.63
CA LEU A 106 4.78 -11.83 19.63
C LEU A 106 4.74 -13.22 20.29
N ARG A 107 3.56 -13.86 20.37
CA ARG A 107 3.45 -15.27 20.80
C ARG A 107 4.06 -16.23 19.78
N ARG A 108 3.89 -15.95 18.48
CA ARG A 108 4.38 -16.81 17.39
C ARG A 108 5.84 -16.60 17.04
N VAL A 109 6.42 -15.43 17.35
CA VAL A 109 7.84 -15.15 17.09
C VAL A 109 8.72 -15.99 18.04
N PRO A 110 9.60 -16.87 17.51
CA PRO A 110 10.51 -17.67 18.34
C PRO A 110 11.48 -16.78 19.11
N GLY A 111 11.81 -17.17 20.35
CA GLY A 111 12.59 -16.37 21.31
C GLY A 111 13.92 -15.84 20.78
N ASN A 112 14.54 -16.52 19.82
CA ASN A 112 15.80 -16.10 19.18
C ASN A 112 15.69 -14.74 18.44
N ARG A 113 14.49 -14.35 17.99
CA ARG A 113 14.27 -13.02 17.36
C ARG A 113 14.03 -11.89 18.36
N ARG A 114 13.79 -12.18 19.65
CA ARG A 114 13.51 -11.17 20.68
C ARG A 114 14.76 -10.40 21.13
N ASN A 115 15.94 -10.98 20.94
CA ASN A 115 17.23 -10.41 21.34
C ASN A 115 18.07 -9.88 20.16
N ILE A 116 17.47 -9.71 18.98
CA ILE A 116 18.18 -9.08 17.87
C ILE A 116 18.15 -7.56 18.12
N PRO A 117 19.31 -6.88 18.16
CA PRO A 117 19.34 -5.42 18.26
C PRO A 117 18.56 -4.81 17.10
N TRP A 118 17.65 -3.88 17.38
CA TRP A 118 16.93 -3.12 16.34
C TRP A 118 17.83 -2.09 15.61
N ALA A 119 19.14 -2.12 15.87
CA ALA A 119 20.13 -1.34 15.17
C ALA A 119 20.26 -1.86 13.73
N LEU A 120 19.80 -1.07 12.75
CA LEU A 120 20.04 -1.32 11.34
C LEU A 120 21.31 -0.55 10.94
N THR A 121 22.49 -1.11 11.21
CA THR A 121 23.74 -0.45 10.80
C THR A 121 24.10 -0.78 9.35
N ALA A 122 24.87 0.10 8.71
CA ALA A 122 25.33 -0.12 7.35
C ALA A 122 26.16 -1.42 7.24
N GLU A 123 26.92 -1.76 8.28
CA GLU A 123 27.74 -2.98 8.36
C GLU A 123 26.87 -4.24 8.40
N MET A 124 25.73 -4.19 9.11
CA MET A 124 24.76 -5.30 9.15
C MET A 124 24.10 -5.52 7.80
N LEU A 125 23.92 -4.46 7.00
CA LEU A 125 23.41 -4.53 5.63
C LEU A 125 24.48 -4.94 4.61
N ALA A 126 25.76 -4.68 4.88
CA ALA A 126 26.87 -4.91 3.95
C ALA A 126 26.91 -6.32 3.33
N PRO A 127 26.75 -7.45 4.07
CA PRO A 127 26.75 -8.78 3.46
C PRO A 127 25.52 -9.02 2.58
N HIS A 128 24.38 -8.43 2.91
CA HIS A 128 23.18 -8.51 2.08
C HIS A 128 23.34 -7.68 0.80
N VAL A 129 23.86 -6.46 0.90
CA VAL A 129 24.18 -5.60 -0.25
C VAL A 129 25.23 -6.25 -1.16
N ALA A 130 26.25 -6.90 -0.58
CA ALA A 130 27.28 -7.62 -1.34
C ALA A 130 26.70 -8.77 -2.18
N ARG A 131 25.65 -9.46 -1.70
CA ARG A 131 24.93 -10.48 -2.47
C ARG A 131 24.15 -9.89 -3.66
N HIS A 132 23.72 -8.63 -3.55
CA HIS A 132 23.06 -7.91 -4.65
C HIS A 132 24.03 -7.25 -5.63
N ARG A 133 25.29 -7.01 -5.24
CA ARG A 133 26.28 -6.39 -6.14
C ARG A 133 26.53 -7.25 -7.37
N ASN A 134 26.58 -6.58 -8.52
CA ASN A 134 26.91 -7.16 -9.80
C ASN A 134 28.41 -7.50 -9.82
N THR A 135 28.74 -8.73 -9.39
CA THR A 135 30.11 -9.23 -9.30
C THR A 135 30.75 -9.24 -10.69
N ALA A 136 32.08 -9.13 -10.78
CA ALA A 136 32.81 -9.16 -12.04
C ALA A 136 32.44 -10.35 -12.95
N ALA A 137 32.01 -11.48 -12.37
CA ALA A 137 31.56 -12.66 -13.09
C ALA A 137 30.21 -12.50 -13.84
N ILE A 138 29.35 -11.57 -13.43
CA ILE A 138 27.98 -11.44 -13.95
C ILE A 138 27.85 -10.21 -14.87
N ARG A 139 28.73 -9.21 -14.71
CA ARG A 139 28.87 -8.08 -15.64
C ARG A 139 29.03 -8.47 -17.12
N PRO A 140 29.86 -9.46 -17.52
CA PRO A 140 29.98 -9.84 -18.92
C PRO A 140 28.68 -10.44 -19.47
N LEU A 141 27.88 -11.12 -18.64
CA LEU A 141 26.58 -11.67 -19.05
C LEU A 141 25.61 -10.56 -19.48
N ARG A 142 25.65 -9.39 -18.84
CA ARG A 142 24.86 -8.23 -19.26
C ARG A 142 25.28 -7.77 -20.66
N ALA A 143 26.58 -7.57 -20.90
CA ALA A 143 27.09 -7.12 -22.19
C ALA A 143 26.75 -8.12 -23.32
N VAL A 144 26.89 -9.42 -23.07
CA VAL A 144 26.55 -10.49 -24.02
C VAL A 144 25.07 -10.46 -24.40
N LEU A 145 24.18 -10.12 -23.48
CA LEU A 145 22.74 -10.04 -23.75
C LEU A 145 22.32 -8.68 -24.34
N GLU A 146 22.95 -7.59 -23.92
CA GLU A 146 22.61 -6.23 -24.35
C GLU A 146 23.14 -5.90 -25.73
N CYS A 147 24.40 -6.21 -26.05
CA CYS A 147 25.01 -5.87 -27.34
C CYS A 147 24.16 -6.35 -28.55
N PRO A 148 23.76 -7.63 -28.65
CA PRO A 148 22.92 -8.08 -29.76
C PRO A 148 21.51 -7.49 -29.71
N ALA A 149 20.92 -7.35 -28.53
CA ALA A 149 19.57 -6.79 -28.39
C ALA A 149 19.53 -5.28 -28.74
N GLN A 150 20.58 -4.53 -28.42
CA GLN A 150 20.72 -3.12 -28.79
C GLN A 150 21.00 -2.95 -30.29
N ALA A 151 21.75 -3.87 -30.90
CA ALA A 151 21.95 -3.89 -32.35
C ALA A 151 20.63 -4.14 -33.10
N MET A 152 19.75 -5.00 -32.57
CA MET A 152 18.45 -5.31 -33.19
C MET A 152 17.34 -4.31 -32.89
N PHE A 153 17.27 -3.76 -31.68
CA PHE A 153 16.12 -2.96 -31.22
C PHE A 153 16.48 -1.52 -30.81
N GLY A 154 17.75 -1.14 -30.89
CA GLY A 154 18.26 0.17 -30.45
C GLY A 154 18.50 0.22 -28.93
N LYS A 155 19.28 1.21 -28.47
CA LYS A 155 19.82 1.28 -27.08
C LYS A 155 18.75 1.12 -25.98
N LYS A 156 17.61 1.80 -26.11
CA LYS A 156 16.54 1.78 -25.08
C LYS A 156 15.66 0.52 -25.12
N ARG A 157 15.31 0.01 -26.32
CA ARG A 157 14.43 -1.18 -26.44
C ARG A 157 15.23 -2.47 -26.33
N GLY A 158 16.51 -2.45 -26.72
CA GLY A 158 17.44 -3.58 -26.60
C GLY A 158 17.69 -4.00 -25.15
N ALA A 159 17.93 -3.06 -24.24
CA ALA A 159 18.10 -3.39 -22.82
C ALA A 159 16.85 -4.04 -22.21
N ARG A 160 15.64 -3.57 -22.60
CA ARG A 160 14.37 -4.18 -22.16
C ARG A 160 14.14 -5.57 -22.75
N ALA A 161 14.50 -5.78 -24.02
CA ALA A 161 14.42 -7.09 -24.66
C ALA A 161 15.40 -8.09 -24.04
N ALA A 162 16.64 -7.68 -23.78
CA ALA A 162 17.66 -8.47 -23.10
C ALA A 162 17.20 -8.89 -21.70
N ARG A 163 16.63 -7.96 -20.93
CA ARG A 163 16.03 -8.23 -19.63
C ARG A 163 14.89 -9.25 -19.72
N ARG A 164 13.96 -9.09 -20.67
CA ARG A 164 12.81 -9.99 -20.82
C ARG A 164 13.26 -11.41 -21.17
N LEU A 165 14.23 -11.55 -22.06
CA LEU A 165 14.83 -12.83 -22.40
C LEU A 165 15.51 -13.46 -21.18
N LEU A 166 16.33 -12.70 -20.44
CA LEU A 166 16.97 -13.17 -19.23
C LEU A 166 15.94 -13.59 -18.17
N PHE A 167 14.83 -12.88 -18.05
CA PHE A 167 13.74 -13.21 -17.13
C PHE A 167 13.07 -14.53 -17.52
N GLU A 168 12.73 -14.74 -18.78
CA GLU A 168 12.10 -15.99 -19.24
C GLU A 168 13.05 -17.19 -19.07
N VAL A 169 14.32 -17.02 -19.41
CA VAL A 169 15.35 -18.06 -19.21
C VAL A 169 15.56 -18.33 -17.73
N SER A 170 15.74 -17.28 -16.91
CA SER A 170 15.91 -17.43 -15.47
C SER A 170 14.69 -18.12 -14.86
N ARG A 171 13.46 -17.74 -15.21
CA ARG A 171 12.24 -18.35 -14.68
C ARG A 171 12.15 -19.84 -15.01
N ARG A 172 12.59 -20.26 -16.20
CA ARG A 172 12.59 -21.67 -16.62
C ARG A 172 13.59 -22.53 -15.86
N PHE A 173 14.74 -21.98 -15.46
CA PHE A 173 15.82 -22.75 -14.82
C PHE A 173 15.94 -22.53 -13.30
N LEU A 174 15.50 -21.39 -12.79
CA LEU A 174 15.68 -20.95 -11.40
C LEU A 174 14.36 -20.73 -10.64
N GLY A 175 13.21 -20.81 -11.32
CA GLY A 175 11.88 -20.78 -10.70
C GLY A 175 11.66 -19.55 -9.80
N GLU A 176 11.30 -19.80 -8.55
CA GLU A 176 11.00 -18.78 -7.52
C GLU A 176 12.20 -17.85 -7.24
N HIS A 177 13.44 -18.31 -7.46
CA HIS A 177 14.63 -17.48 -7.24
C HIS A 177 14.77 -16.34 -8.26
N THR A 178 14.09 -16.42 -9.42
CA THR A 178 14.07 -15.35 -10.42
C THR A 178 13.39 -14.08 -9.93
N PHE A 179 12.40 -14.22 -9.04
CA PHE A 179 11.60 -13.12 -8.51
C PHE A 179 12.22 -12.47 -7.26
N SER A 180 13.31 -13.03 -6.74
CA SER A 180 14.06 -12.44 -5.63
C SER A 180 14.81 -11.19 -6.09
N ALA A 181 14.99 -10.22 -5.18
CA ALA A 181 15.89 -9.08 -5.38
C ALA A 181 17.36 -9.53 -5.66
N ALA A 182 17.71 -10.77 -5.33
CA ALA A 182 19.02 -11.38 -5.63
C ALA A 182 19.03 -12.19 -6.95
N GLY A 183 17.93 -12.24 -7.69
CA GLY A 183 17.83 -12.93 -8.98
C GLY A 183 18.64 -12.25 -10.09
N LEU A 184 19.03 -13.03 -11.11
CA LEU A 184 19.84 -12.54 -12.23
C LEU A 184 19.21 -11.32 -12.96
N PRO A 185 17.89 -11.29 -13.26
CA PRO A 185 17.29 -10.12 -13.91
C PRO A 185 17.39 -8.86 -13.06
N GLY A 186 17.11 -8.97 -11.75
CA GLY A 186 17.17 -7.83 -10.82
C GLY A 186 18.59 -7.33 -10.58
N ARG A 187 19.60 -8.21 -10.62
CA ARG A 187 21.01 -7.83 -10.43
C ARG A 187 21.65 -7.19 -11.66
N LEU A 188 21.24 -7.60 -12.86
CA LEU A 188 21.86 -7.14 -14.11
C LEU A 188 21.18 -5.91 -14.71
N PHE A 189 19.85 -5.82 -14.57
CA PHE A 189 19.04 -4.79 -15.23
C PHE A 189 18.29 -3.91 -14.22
N TYR A 190 18.90 -3.61 -13.07
CA TYR A 190 18.23 -2.86 -12.00
C TYR A 190 17.69 -1.50 -12.47
N GLU A 191 18.45 -0.76 -13.29
CA GLU A 191 18.09 0.58 -13.80
C GLU A 191 16.97 0.56 -14.84
N GLU A 192 16.71 -0.61 -15.44
CA GLU A 192 15.65 -0.83 -16.43
C GLU A 192 14.37 -1.43 -15.83
N SER A 193 14.25 -1.45 -14.49
CA SER A 193 13.08 -1.95 -13.74
C SER A 193 11.95 -0.94 -13.65
#